data_AF-A0A6B0SDH9-F1
#
_entry.id   AF-A0A6B0SDH9-F1
#
_cell.length_a   1.000
_cell.length_b   1.000
_cell.length_c   1.000
_cell.angle_alpha   90.00
_cell.angle_beta   90.00
_cell.angle_gamma   90.00
#
_symmetry.space_group_name_H-M   'P 1'
#
loop_
_entity.id
_entity.type
_entity.pdbx_description
1 polymer ?
#
loop_
_entity_poly.entity_id
_entity_poly.type
_entity_poly.pdbx_seq_one_letter_code
_entity_poly.pdbx_strand_id
1 'polypeptide(L)'
;MLAEKVLAGKSKIEDYFPEYANYTVPEDATPDAGEDPKVTRAKFFIRDLFLVSTSPPSAFPLPQPVRLCAQPPTAPFLSPE
;
A
#
# COMPACT_ATOMS: atom_id res chain seq x y z
N MET A 1 -17.02 11.59 -19.20
CA MET A 1 -16.65 11.61 -17.76
C MET A 1 -16.79 10.22 -17.15
N LEU A 2 -16.06 9.91 -16.06
CA LEU A 2 -16.18 8.62 -15.34
C LEU A 2 -17.63 8.33 -14.92
N ALA A 3 -18.31 9.34 -14.37
CA ALA A 3 -19.70 9.28 -13.95
C ALA A 3 -20.62 8.75 -15.05
N GLU A 4 -20.50 9.28 -16.27
CA GLU A 4 -21.30 8.85 -17.42
C GLU A 4 -21.04 7.39 -17.80
N LYS A 5 -19.80 6.91 -17.67
CA LYS A 5 -19.46 5.50 -17.98
C LYS A 5 -20.05 4.53 -16.97
N VAL A 6 -19.97 4.90 -15.69
CA VAL A 6 -20.51 4.12 -14.58
C VAL A 6 -22.04 4.11 -14.62
N LEU A 7 -22.66 5.27 -14.85
CA LEU A 7 -24.13 5.41 -14.96
C LEU A 7 -24.69 4.76 -16.23
N ALA A 8 -23.99 4.86 -17.36
CA ALA A 8 -24.43 4.21 -18.59
C ALA A 8 -24.37 2.68 -18.52
N GLY A 9 -23.63 2.09 -17.56
CA GLY A 9 -23.50 0.65 -17.38
C GLY A 9 -22.81 -0.09 -18.53
N LYS A 10 -22.35 0.63 -19.57
CA LYS A 10 -21.69 0.07 -20.76
C LYS A 10 -20.25 -0.35 -20.50
N SER A 11 -19.61 0.24 -19.50
CA SER A 11 -18.21 -0.02 -19.15
C SER A 11 -18.12 -0.13 -17.64
N LYS A 12 -18.31 -1.35 -17.13
CA LYS A 12 -18.23 -1.61 -15.71
C LYS A 12 -16.78 -1.77 -15.28
N ILE A 13 -16.43 -1.19 -14.15
CA ILE A 13 -15.06 -1.22 -13.62
C ILE A 13 -14.66 -2.64 -13.21
N GLU A 14 -15.61 -3.43 -12.70
CA GLU A 14 -15.41 -4.85 -12.32
C GLU A 14 -14.95 -5.75 -13.47
N ASP A 15 -15.27 -5.40 -14.72
CA ASP A 15 -14.87 -6.17 -15.91
C ASP A 15 -13.38 -6.00 -16.24
N TYR A 16 -12.81 -4.86 -15.85
CA TYR A 16 -11.39 -4.54 -16.02
C TYR A 16 -10.57 -4.79 -14.75
N PHE A 17 -11.16 -4.51 -13.59
CA PHE A 17 -10.53 -4.57 -12.29
C PHE A 17 -11.38 -5.44 -11.34
N PRO A 18 -11.09 -6.75 -11.24
CA PRO A 18 -11.85 -7.64 -10.36
C PRO A 18 -11.77 -7.24 -8.88
N GLU A 19 -10.70 -6.56 -8.46
CA GLU A 19 -10.53 -5.99 -7.12
C GLU A 19 -11.62 -4.95 -6.77
N TYR A 20 -12.18 -4.28 -7.78
CA TYR A 20 -13.28 -3.34 -7.57
C TYR A 20 -14.50 -4.02 -6.96
N ALA A 21 -14.74 -5.30 -7.24
CA ALA A 21 -15.88 -6.05 -6.69
C ALA A 21 -15.84 -6.10 -5.16
N ASN A 22 -14.65 -6.24 -4.58
CA ASN A 22 -14.42 -6.28 -3.13
C ASN A 22 -14.11 -4.90 -2.52
N TYR A 23 -13.92 -3.88 -3.34
CA TYR A 23 -13.56 -2.55 -2.85
C TYR A 23 -14.73 -1.88 -2.13
N THR A 24 -14.62 -1.59 -0.84
CA THR A 24 -15.63 -0.82 -0.12
C THR A 24 -15.22 0.63 0.02
N VAL A 25 -16.17 1.54 -0.13
CA VAL A 25 -15.92 2.96 0.12
C VAL A 25 -15.63 3.13 1.62
N PRO A 26 -14.49 3.71 2.00
CA PRO A 26 -14.18 3.96 3.42
C PRO A 26 -15.18 4.96 4.02
N GLU A 27 -15.44 4.88 5.33
CA GLU A 27 -16.40 5.78 6.01
C GLU A 27 -15.96 7.26 5.98
N ASP A 28 -14.64 7.52 5.89
CA ASP A 28 -14.08 8.86 5.72
C ASP A 28 -14.29 9.45 4.30
N ALA A 29 -14.88 8.68 3.38
CA ALA A 29 -15.21 9.18 2.07
C ALA A 29 -16.38 10.16 2.17
N THR A 30 -16.14 11.41 1.77
CA THR A 30 -17.19 12.40 1.57
C THR A 30 -17.81 12.25 0.18
N PRO A 31 -19.01 11.64 0.04
CA PRO A 31 -19.72 11.63 -1.23
C PRO A 31 -20.16 13.05 -1.60
N ASP A 32 -20.20 13.34 -2.91
CA ASP A 32 -20.78 14.59 -3.39
C ASP A 32 -22.32 14.56 -3.25
N ALA A 33 -22.92 15.69 -2.93
CA ALA A 33 -24.34 15.77 -2.61
C ALA A 33 -25.20 15.54 -3.87
N GLY A 34 -25.84 14.37 -3.95
CA GLY A 34 -26.67 13.97 -5.09
C GLY A 34 -25.96 13.11 -6.13
N GLU A 35 -24.73 12.68 -5.86
CA GLU A 35 -24.01 11.75 -6.74
C GLU A 35 -24.33 10.28 -6.41
N ASP A 36 -24.40 9.44 -7.44
CA ASP A 36 -24.75 8.03 -7.29
C ASP A 36 -23.64 7.28 -6.54
N PRO A 37 -23.96 6.42 -5.57
CA PRO A 37 -22.97 5.69 -4.77
C PRO A 37 -22.02 4.85 -5.64
N LYS A 38 -22.44 4.41 -6.83
CA LYS A 38 -21.57 3.71 -7.78
C LYS A 38 -20.46 4.60 -8.31
N VAL A 39 -20.76 5.87 -8.56
CA VAL A 39 -19.79 6.83 -9.09
C VAL A 39 -18.84 7.27 -7.98
N THR A 40 -19.35 7.52 -6.77
CA THR A 40 -18.51 7.78 -5.59
C THR A 40 -17.53 6.62 -5.38
N ARG A 41 -18.01 5.38 -5.34
CA ARG A 41 -17.14 4.20 -5.18
C ARG A 41 -16.08 4.11 -6.28
N ALA A 42 -16.47 4.32 -7.53
CA ALA A 42 -15.56 4.33 -8.67
C ALA A 42 -14.48 5.42 -8.57
N LYS A 43 -14.87 6.64 -8.15
CA LYS A 43 -13.96 7.78 -7.96
C LYS A 43 -12.90 7.45 -6.92
N PHE A 44 -13.32 6.93 -5.76
CA PHE A 44 -12.42 6.58 -4.66
C PHE A 44 -11.49 5.41 -5.03
N PHE A 45 -12.02 4.39 -5.71
CA PHE A 45 -11.20 3.28 -6.19
C PHE A 45 -10.09 3.74 -7.13
N ILE A 46 -10.40 4.57 -8.13
CA ILE A 46 -9.39 5.06 -9.07
C ILE A 46 -8.37 5.96 -8.35
N ARG A 47 -8.81 6.79 -7.39
CA ARG A 47 -7.90 7.58 -6.56
C ARG A 47 -6.92 6.69 -5.79
N ASP A 48 -7.42 5.65 -5.13
CA ASP A 48 -6.58 4.73 -4.34
C ASP A 48 -5.64 3.93 -5.26
N LEU A 49 -6.06 3.53 -6.47
CA LEU A 49 -5.18 2.90 -7.45
C LEU A 49 -3.99 3.79 -7.82
N PHE A 50 -4.22 5.08 -8.06
CA PHE A 50 -3.12 6.03 -8.34
C PHE A 50 -2.23 6.26 -7.12
N LEU A 51 -2.79 6.25 -5.91
CA LEU A 51 -2.05 6.48 -4.66
C LEU A 51 -1.20 5.27 -4.25
N VAL A 52 -1.72 4.05 -4.40
CA VAL A 52 -1.00 2.80 -4.10
C VAL A 52 0.13 2.57 -5.10
N SER A 53 -0.07 2.91 -6.38
CA SER A 53 0.94 2.75 -7.43
C SER A 53 2.17 3.64 -7.25
N THR A 54 2.09 4.71 -6.43
CA THR A 54 3.22 5.61 -6.14
C THR A 54 3.84 5.40 -4.76
N SER A 55 3.41 4.38 -4.01
CA SER A 55 4.14 3.93 -2.81
C SER A 55 5.15 2.88 -3.25
N PRO A 56 6.46 3.19 -3.32
CA PRO A 56 7.44 2.13 -3.51
C PRO A 56 7.29 1.14 -2.33
N PRO A 57 7.32 -0.18 -2.55
CA PRO A 57 7.61 -1.12 -1.48
C PRO A 57 9.08 -0.94 -1.07
N SER A 58 9.42 0.20 -0.47
CA SER A 58 10.76 0.53 0.00
C SER A 58 10.72 0.90 1.47
N ALA A 59 10.13 0.02 2.27
CA ALA A 59 10.78 -0.39 3.51
C ALA A 59 11.33 -1.81 3.28
N PHE A 60 12.23 -1.93 2.31
CA PHE A 60 13.20 -3.02 2.30
C PHE A 60 13.97 -2.87 3.63
N PRO A 61 13.87 -3.80 4.58
CA PRO A 61 14.76 -3.75 5.72
C PRO A 61 16.16 -3.95 5.14
N LEU A 62 17.01 -2.91 5.22
CA LEU A 62 18.42 -3.09 4.92
C LEU A 62 18.90 -4.30 5.72
N PRO A 63 19.59 -5.28 5.11
CA PRO A 63 20.26 -6.31 5.88
C PRO A 63 21.21 -5.58 6.83
N GLN A 64 20.93 -5.70 8.13
CA GLN A 64 21.80 -5.18 9.17
C GLN A 64 23.22 -5.69 8.87
N PRO A 65 24.25 -4.84 8.80
CA PRO A 65 25.60 -5.35 8.78
C PRO A 65 25.80 -6.08 10.10
N VAL A 66 25.86 -7.40 10.04
CA VAL A 66 26.36 -8.21 11.15
C VAL A 66 27.75 -7.66 11.46
N ARG A 67 27.87 -6.87 12.52
CA ARG A 67 29.18 -6.52 13.06
C ARG A 67 29.75 -7.79 13.66
N LEU A 68 30.46 -8.49 12.78
CA LEU A 68 31.34 -9.60 13.03
C LEU A 68 32.23 -9.28 14.25
N CYS A 69 32.04 -10.09 15.29
CA CYS A 69 32.95 -10.42 16.38
C CYS A 69 34.10 -9.42 16.65
N ALA A 70 33.91 -8.53 17.63
CA ALA A 70 35.03 -8.07 18.45
C ALA A 70 35.12 -9.01 19.67
N GLN A 71 35.63 -10.21 19.44
CA GLN A 71 36.03 -11.12 20.52
C GLN A 71 37.39 -10.59 21.03
N PRO A 72 37.50 -10.15 22.29
CA PRO A 72 38.78 -9.69 22.82
C PRO A 72 39.77 -10.86 22.86
N PRO A 73 41.05 -10.67 22.49
CA PRO A 73 42.03 -11.72 22.63
C PRO A 73 42.19 -12.03 24.12
N THR A 74 41.87 -13.27 24.49
CA THR A 74 42.16 -13.84 25.79
C THR A 74 43.67 -13.78 26.00
N ALA A 75 44.14 -12.88 26.87
CA ALA A 75 45.54 -12.84 27.27
C ALA A 75 45.87 -14.13 28.05
N PRO A 76 46.90 -14.90 27.66
CA PRO A 76 47.38 -15.97 28.49
C PRO A 76 48.20 -15.39 29.64
N PHE A 77 47.71 -15.65 30.86
CA PHE A 77 48.46 -16.16 31.99
C PHE A 77 49.96 -15.78 32.07
N LEU A 78 50.31 -14.89 32.99
CA LEU A 78 51.63 -14.91 33.62
C LEU A 78 51.54 -14.33 35.05
N SER A 79 51.26 -15.19 36.03
CA SER A 79 51.79 -14.99 37.38
C SER A 79 53.27 -15.34 37.34
N PRO A 80 54.11 -14.58 38.04
CA PRO A 80 54.86 -15.21 39.11
C PRO A 80 54.94 -14.37 40.39
N GLU A 81 55.15 -15.13 41.46
CA GLU A 81 55.58 -14.82 42.84
C GLU A 81 56.37 -13.51 43.05
#